data_AF-A0A257CGI3-F1
#
_entry.id   AF-A0A257CGI3-F1
#
_cell.length_a   1.000
_cell.length_b   1.000
_cell.length_c   1.000
_cell.angle_alpha   90.00
_cell.angle_beta   90.00
_cell.angle_gamma   90.00
#
_symmetry.space_group_name_H-M   'P 1'
#
loop_
_entity.id
_entity.type
_entity.pdbx_description
1 polymer ?
#
loop_
_entity_poly.entity_id
_entity_poly.type
_entity_poly.pdbx_seq_one_letter_code
_entity_poly.pdbx_strand_id
1 'polypeptide(L)' 'MRQTHSQANPFMMMMNPEAILQAVERSERLSGLQRRICRPLDKPLIPKVSQSDLDAYDNDIDADIDMCLEDDSEV' A
#
# COMPACT_ATOMS: atom_id res chain seq x y z
N MET A 1 -23.67 6.77 20.66
CA MET A 1 -22.67 7.84 20.52
C MET A 1 -21.74 7.49 19.36
N ARG A 2 -21.79 8.22 18.23
CA ARG A 2 -20.78 8.09 17.18
C ARG A 2 -19.51 8.77 17.69
N GLN A 3 -18.50 7.98 18.04
CA GLN A 3 -17.19 8.51 18.36
C GLN A 3 -16.61 9.12 17.07
N THR A 4 -16.49 10.44 17.05
CA THR A 4 -15.71 11.16 16.04
C THR A 4 -14.26 10.74 16.24
N HIS A 5 -13.77 9.83 15.40
CA HIS A 5 -12.34 9.55 15.33
C HIS A 5 -11.66 10.86 14.93
N SER A 6 -11.01 11.53 15.88
CA SER A 6 -10.06 12.58 15.55
C SER A 6 -9.08 11.95 14.56
N GLN A 7 -8.96 12.54 13.37
CA GLN A 7 -8.06 12.04 12.34
C GLN A 7 -6.63 12.19 12.84
N ALA A 8 -6.15 11.18 13.57
CA ALA A 8 -4.75 11.07 13.94
C ALA A 8 -3.93 11.00 12.65
N ASN A 9 -2.77 11.63 12.67
CA ASN A 9 -1.87 11.63 11.54
C ASN A 9 -1.52 10.17 11.18
N PRO A 10 -1.82 9.71 9.94
CA PRO A 10 -1.68 8.30 9.56
C PRO A 10 -0.23 7.80 9.59
N PHE A 11 0.73 8.72 9.54
CA PHE A 11 2.16 8.41 9.55
C PHE A 11 2.81 8.58 10.94
N MET A 12 2.02 8.80 12.00
CA MET A 12 2.56 8.91 13.36
C MET A 12 3.37 7.68 13.77
N MET A 13 3.03 6.49 13.29
CA MET A 13 3.81 5.28 13.56
C MET A 13 5.21 5.33 12.95
N MET A 14 5.41 6.07 11.86
CA MET A 14 6.72 6.27 11.25
C MET A 14 7.51 7.41 11.92
N MET A 15 6.82 8.45 12.37
CA MET A 15 7.45 9.67 12.90
C MET A 15 7.71 9.60 14.41
N ASN A 16 6.83 8.94 15.17
CA ASN A 16 6.92 8.84 16.63
C ASN A 16 6.21 7.56 17.12
N PRO A 17 6.88 6.40 17.01
CA PRO A 17 6.30 5.11 17.40
C PRO A 17 6.03 5.02 18.90
N GLU A 18 6.88 5.62 19.74
CA GLU A 18 6.75 5.66 21.20
C GLU A 18 5.39 6.24 21.65
N ALA A 19 4.98 7.35 21.06
CA ALA A 19 3.71 7.99 21.38
C ALA A 19 2.50 7.09 21.06
N ILE A 20 2.56 6.32 19.97
CA ILE A 20 1.54 5.35 19.60
C ILE A 20 1.48 4.22 20.62
N LEU A 21 2.63 3.63 20.96
CA LEU A 21 2.71 2.49 21.90
C LEU A 21 2.16 2.88 23.29
N GLN A 22 2.53 4.06 23.80
CA GLN A 22 2.02 4.57 25.06
C GLN A 22 0.51 4.84 25.04
N ALA A 23 -0.03 5.32 23.91
CA ALA A 23 -1.46 5.52 23.75
C ALA A 23 -2.22 4.19 23.68
N VAL A 24 -1.65 3.19 23.02
CA VAL A 24 -2.20 1.82 22.93
C VAL A 24 -2.23 1.17 24.31
N GLU A 25 -1.14 1.26 25.08
CA GLU A 25 -1.04 0.70 26.43
C GLU A 25 -2.10 1.29 27.39
N ARG A 26 -2.36 2.59 27.30
CA ARG A 26 -3.37 3.27 28.11
C ARG A 26 -4.82 3.02 27.67
N SER A 27 -5.04 2.44 26.49
CA SER A 27 -6.38 2.28 25.92
C SER A 27 -7.02 0.98 26.39
N GLU A 28 -7.89 1.06 27.40
CA GLU A 28 -8.67 -0.08 27.92
C GLU A 28 -9.47 -0.82 26.83
N ARG A 29 -10.03 -0.06 25.87
CA ARG A 29 -10.78 -0.61 24.74
C ARG A 29 -9.90 -1.48 23.81
N LEU A 30 -8.63 -1.10 23.63
CA LEU A 30 -7.68 -1.88 22.82
C LEU A 30 -7.11 -3.05 23.62
N SER A 31 -6.87 -2.85 24.92
CA SER A 31 -6.46 -3.92 25.85
C SER A 31 -7.49 -5.07 25.90
N GLY A 32 -8.79 -4.75 25.87
CA GLY A 32 -9.86 -5.75 25.77
C GLY A 32 -10.01 -6.42 24.40
N LEU A 33 -9.29 -5.97 23.37
CA LEU A 33 -9.40 -6.48 21.99
C LEU A 33 -8.54 -7.75 21.78
N GLN A 34 -8.71 -8.75 22.63
CA GLN A 34 -7.86 -9.96 22.66
C GLN A 34 -8.01 -10.94 21.49
N ARG A 35 -8.85 -10.68 20.46
CA ARG A 35 -9.23 -11.72 19.48
C ARG A 35 -9.34 -11.29 18.04
N ARG A 36 -8.44 -10.42 17.57
CA ARG A 36 -8.24 -10.29 16.13
C ARG A 36 -6.80 -10.61 15.84
N ILE A 37 -6.57 -11.83 15.34
CA ILE A 37 -5.33 -12.18 14.66
C ILE A 37 -5.21 -11.16 13.53
N CYS A 38 -4.32 -10.19 13.70
CA CYS A 38 -3.97 -9.27 12.65
C CYS A 38 -3.30 -10.11 11.56
N ARG A 39 -4.02 -10.30 10.46
CA ARG A 39 -3.57 -10.99 9.24
C ARG A 39 -3.33 -9.99 8.12
N PRO A 40 -2.56 -8.90 8.34
CA PRO A 40 -2.47 -7.80 7.39
C PRO A 40 -1.93 -8.24 6.02
N LEU A 41 -1.22 -9.38 5.97
CA LEU A 41 -0.59 -9.90 4.76
C LEU A 41 -0.86 -11.40 4.51
N ASP A 42 -1.71 -12.07 5.31
CA ASP A 42 -1.91 -13.52 5.15
C ASP A 42 -2.57 -13.91 3.83
N LYS A 43 -3.23 -12.95 3.17
CA LYS A 43 -3.86 -13.13 1.86
C LYS A 43 -3.60 -11.87 1.05
N PRO A 44 -2.47 -11.74 0.33
CA PRO A 44 -2.39 -10.75 -0.71
C PRO A 44 -3.51 -11.07 -1.70
N LEU A 45 -4.59 -10.29 -1.65
CA LEU A 45 -5.72 -10.34 -2.58
C LEU A 45 -5.33 -9.82 -3.96
N ILE A 46 -4.03 -9.61 -4.23
CA ILE A 46 -3.53 -9.20 -5.53
C ILE A 46 -3.81 -10.37 -6.46
N PRO A 47 -4.78 -10.24 -7.39
CA PRO A 47 -4.97 -11.25 -8.41
C PRO A 47 -3.64 -11.38 -9.14
N LYS A 48 -3.12 -12.61 -9.26
CA LYS A 48 -1.99 -12.84 -10.14
C LYS A 48 -2.49 -12.55 -11.56
N VAL A 49 -2.13 -11.38 -12.09
CA VAL A 49 -2.30 -11.08 -13.50
C VAL A 49 -1.58 -12.18 -14.27
N SER A 50 -2.19 -12.73 -15.32
CA SER A 50 -1.54 -13.72 -16.17
C SER A 50 -0.25 -13.12 -16.69
N GLN A 51 0.83 -13.90 -16.63
CA GLN A 51 2.14 -13.47 -17.14
C GLN A 51 2.04 -12.96 -18.58
N SER A 52 1.16 -13.57 -19.39
CA SER A 52 0.87 -13.14 -20.77
C SER A 52 0.41 -11.69 -20.90
N ASP A 53 -0.37 -11.19 -19.95
CA ASP A 53 -0.96 -9.84 -20.03
C ASP A 53 0.09 -8.79 -19.64
N LEU A 54 0.97 -9.14 -18.70
CA LEU A 54 2.14 -8.31 -18.35
C LEU A 54 3.14 -8.28 -19.51
N ASP A 55 3.46 -9.45 -20.07
CA ASP A 55 4.40 -9.56 -21.18
C ASP A 55 3.88 -8.77 -22.41
N ALA A 56 2.57 -8.78 -22.69
CA ALA A 56 1.98 -7.98 -23.76
C ALA A 56 2.11 -6.47 -23.51
N TYR A 57 1.82 -6.03 -22.29
CA TYR A 57 1.97 -4.62 -21.89
C TYR A 57 3.42 -4.13 -21.99
N ASP A 58 4.38 -4.93 -21.55
CA ASP A 58 5.81 -4.59 -21.61
C ASP A 58 6.25 -4.47 -23.09
N ASN A 59 5.82 -5.40 -23.96
CA ASN A 59 6.11 -5.32 -25.40
C ASN A 59 5.50 -4.09 -26.08
N ASP A 60 4.27 -3.71 -25.72
CA ASP A 60 3.62 -2.52 -26.28
C ASP A 60 4.38 -1.24 -25.88
N ILE A 61 4.85 -1.17 -24.63
CA ILE A 61 5.66 -0.05 -24.13
C ILE A 61 7.01 0.01 -24.84
N ASP A 62 7.69 -1.13 -24.99
CA ASP A 62 8.98 -1.20 -25.69
C ASP A 62 8.83 -0.74 -27.15
N ALA A 63 7.76 -1.15 -27.84
CA ALA A 63 7.48 -0.73 -29.21
C ALA A 63 7.16 0.78 -29.33
N ASP A 64 6.39 1.33 -28.39
CA ASP A 64 6.10 2.77 -28.34
C ASP A 64 7.38 3.59 -28.08
N ILE A 65 8.28 3.10 -27.22
CA ILE A 65 9.57 3.73 -26.94
C ILE A 65 10.45 3.71 -28.19
N ASP A 66 10.55 2.56 -28.87
CA ASP A 66 11.35 2.42 -30.08
C ASP A 66 10.88 3.38 -31.18
N MET A 67 9.56 3.48 -31.43
CA MET A 67 9.00 4.46 -32.38
C MET A 67 9.33 5.91 -32.00
N CYS A 68 9.19 6.27 -30.71
CA CYS A 68 9.47 7.65 -30.29
C CYS A 68 10.96 8.02 -30.46
N LEU A 69 11.87 7.05 -30.32
CA LEU A 69 13.31 7.26 -30.46
C LEU A 69 13.78 7.27 -31.92
N GLU A 70 13.06 6.57 -32.81
CA GLU A 70 13.32 6.60 -34.25
C GLU A 70 13.05 7.99 -34.85
N ASP A 71 11.98 8.67 -34.42
CA ASP A 71 11.61 10.02 -34.89
C ASP A 71 12.62 11.12 -34.48
N ASP A 72 13.34 10.96 -33.36
CA ASP A 72 14.38 11.92 -32.91
C ASP A 72 15.74 11.73 -33.63
N SER A 73 15.88 10.67 -34.45
CA SER A 73 17.13 10.36 -35.17
C SER A 73 17.21 10.93 -36.59
N GLU A 74 16.10 11.49 -37.10
CA GLU A 74 16.05 12.21 -38.39
C GLU A 74 16.16 13.75 -38.21
N VAL A 75 17.27 14.24 -37.62
CA VAL A 75 17.74 15.64 -37.80
C VAL A 75 19.27 15.71 -37.90
#